data_AF-A0A1C6FUE3-F1
#
_entry.id   AF-A0A1C6FUE3-F1
#
_cell.length_a   1.000
_cell.length_b   1.000
_cell.length_c   1.000
_cell.angle_alpha   90.00
_cell.angle_beta   90.00
_cell.angle_gamma   90.00
#
_symmetry.space_group_name_H-M   'P 1'
#
loop_
_entity.id
_entity.type
_entity.pdbx_description
1 polymer ?
#
loop_
_entity_poly.entity_id
_entity_poly.type
_entity_poly.pdbx_seq_one_letter_code
_entity_poly.pdbx_strand_id
1 'polypeptide(L)' 'MGNKLKLYRCIFLKENKDYIIGKDIFNSKIYNIKKSEETSEFKIGTDNSFYAVEEENGILFKKSILEVVNYNEVLKMAK' A
#
# COMPACT_ATOMS: atom_id res chain seq x y z
N MET A 1 22.66 -6.66 -5.65
CA MET A 1 21.77 -6.91 -4.49
C MET A 1 20.39 -6.40 -4.88
N GLY A 2 19.48 -7.27 -5.32
CA GLY A 2 18.15 -6.82 -5.76
C GLY A 2 17.36 -6.37 -4.55
N ASN A 3 17.06 -5.07 -4.44
CA ASN A 3 16.08 -4.58 -3.47
C ASN A 3 14.74 -5.23 -3.82
N LYS A 4 14.38 -6.27 -3.06
CA LYS A 4 13.16 -7.02 -3.27
C LYS A 4 12.02 -6.17 -2.71
N LEU A 5 11.48 -5.29 -3.55
CA LEU A 5 10.29 -4.52 -3.25
C LEU A 5 9.19 -5.49 -2.78
N LYS A 6 8.70 -5.29 -1.55
CA LYS A 6 7.63 -6.12 -0.99
C LYS A 6 6.30 -5.55 -1.45
N LEU A 7 5.61 -6.33 -2.29
CA LEU A 7 4.26 -6.03 -2.74
C LEU A 7 3.23 -6.57 -1.74
N TYR A 8 2.27 -5.73 -1.38
CA TYR A 8 1.15 -6.04 -0.49
C TYR A 8 -0.16 -5.80 -1.20
N ARG A 9 -1.21 -6.55 -0.85
CA ARG A 9 -2.56 -6.36 -1.37
C ARG A 9 -3.47 -5.96 -0.23
N CYS A 10 -3.74 -4.67 -0.13
CA CYS A 10 -4.42 -4.06 1.00
C CYS A 10 -5.90 -3.82 0.70
N ILE A 11 -6.76 -4.06 1.69
CA ILE A 11 -8.16 -3.63 1.72
C ILE A 11 -8.25 -2.32 2.49
N PHE A 12 -9.04 -1.37 1.99
CA PHE A 12 -9.33 -0.11 2.68
C PHE A 12 -10.11 -0.36 3.97
N LEU A 13 -9.62 0.12 5.12
CA LEU A 13 -10.38 0.08 6.38
C LEU A 13 -10.92 1.44 6.78
N LYS A 14 -10.04 2.45 6.80
CA LYS A 14 -10.35 3.83 7.18
C LYS A 14 -9.27 4.76 6.63
N GLU A 15 -9.48 6.05 6.72
CA GLU A 15 -8.46 7.06 6.37
C GLU A 15 -8.36 8.13 7.46
N ASN A 16 -7.21 8.80 7.51
CA ASN A 16 -7.00 10.03 8.25
C ASN A 16 -6.58 11.14 7.25
N LYS A 17 -6.17 12.31 7.74
CA LYS A 17 -5.85 13.45 6.87
C LYS A 17 -4.76 13.12 5.83
N ASP A 18 -3.76 12.34 6.22
CA ASP A 18 -2.52 12.15 5.46
C ASP A 18 -2.36 10.72 4.88
N TYR A 19 -3.07 9.74 5.45
CA TYR A 19 -2.91 8.31 5.15
C TYR A 19 -4.23 7.56 5.07
N ILE A 20 -4.24 6.50 4.27
CA ILE A 20 -5.22 5.42 4.32
C ILE A 20 -4.68 4.33 5.27
N ILE A 21 -5.55 3.78 6.08
CA ILE A 21 -5.26 2.62 6.90
C ILE A 21 -5.85 1.42 6.20
N GLY A 22 -4.98 0.55 5.72
CA GLY A 22 -5.36 -0.66 5.00
C GLY A 22 -4.87 -1.91 5.71
N LYS A 23 -5.54 -3.03 5.46
CA LYS A 23 -5.14 -4.35 5.95
C LYS A 23 -4.71 -5.22 4.79
N ASP A 24 -3.51 -5.76 4.84
CA ASP A 24 -3.05 -6.72 3.85
C ASP A 24 -3.82 -8.04 3.98
N ILE A 25 -4.28 -8.57 2.85
CA ILE A 25 -5.11 -9.79 2.85
C ILE A 25 -4.32 -11.05 3.14
N PHE A 26 -3.00 -11.06 2.88
CA PHE A 26 -2.19 -12.27 2.99
C PHE A 26 -1.62 -12.44 4.39
N ASN A 27 -1.14 -11.36 5.01
CA ASN A 27 -0.52 -11.39 6.33
C ASN A 27 -1.40 -10.78 7.43
N SER A 28 -2.57 -10.24 7.08
CA SER A 28 -3.52 -9.61 8.02
C SER A 28 -2.97 -8.43 8.82
N LYS A 29 -1.79 -7.88 8.48
CA LYS A 29 -1.21 -6.72 9.14
C LYS A 29 -1.85 -5.43 8.62
N ILE A 30 -1.90 -4.44 9.50
CA ILE A 30 -2.41 -3.11 9.21
C ILE A 30 -1.23 -2.21 8.84
N TYR A 31 -1.39 -1.46 7.76
CA TYR A 31 -0.39 -0.55 7.23
C TYR A 31 -0.95 0.86 7.06
N ASN A 32 -0.06 1.85 7.16
CA ASN A 32 -0.37 3.21 6.76
C ASN A 32 0.05 3.35 5.29
N ILE A 33 -0.90 3.71 4.44
CA ILE A 33 -0.73 3.86 3.02
C ILE A 33 -0.84 5.35 2.71
N LYS A 34 0.19 5.92 2.08
CA LYS A 34 0.21 7.34 1.72
C LYS A 34 -0.88 7.62 0.70
N LYS A 35 -1.63 8.70 0.90
CA LYS A 35 -2.62 9.15 -0.09
C LYS A 35 -1.91 9.72 -1.31
N SER A 36 -2.36 9.29 -2.48
CA SER A 36 -1.94 9.76 -3.80
C SER A 36 -3.16 9.87 -4.74
N GLU A 37 -2.96 10.32 -5.97
CA GLU A 37 -4.04 10.38 -6.97
C GLU A 37 -4.66 9.00 -7.20
N GLU A 38 -3.84 7.95 -7.23
CA GLU A 38 -4.28 6.55 -7.35
C GLU A 38 -5.17 6.13 -6.18
N THR A 39 -5.01 6.75 -5.01
CA THR A 39 -5.83 6.42 -3.85
C THR A 39 -7.21 7.03 -3.85
N SER A 40 -7.44 8.06 -4.68
CA SER A 40 -8.69 8.83 -4.69
C SER A 40 -9.90 8.01 -5.15
N GLU A 41 -9.68 6.92 -5.89
CA GLU A 41 -10.72 6.05 -6.39
C GLU A 41 -11.17 4.98 -5.37
N PHE A 42 -10.38 4.72 -4.32
CA PHE A 42 -10.70 3.71 -3.31
C PHE A 42 -11.58 4.29 -2.20
N LYS A 43 -12.65 3.57 -1.83
CA LYS A 43 -13.62 3.98 -0.80
C LYS A 43 -13.82 2.86 0.22
N ILE A 44 -14.22 3.24 1.44
CA ILE A 44 -14.63 2.29 2.49
C ILE A 44 -15.84 1.49 2.01
N GLY A 45 -15.82 0.17 2.22
CA GLY A 45 -16.99 -0.69 2.00
C GLY A 45 -17.20 -1.17 0.57
N THR A 46 -16.24 -0.89 -0.33
CA THR A 46 -16.15 -1.61 -1.61
C THR A 46 -15.19 -2.80 -1.45
N ASP A 47 -15.43 -3.90 -2.16
CA ASP A 47 -14.51 -5.06 -2.21
C ASP A 47 -13.20 -4.76 -2.97
N ASN A 48 -12.86 -3.47 -3.10
CA ASN A 48 -11.69 -3.01 -3.82
C ASN A 48 -10.46 -3.19 -2.95
N SER A 49 -9.64 -4.16 -3.33
CA SER A 49 -8.25 -4.28 -2.85
C SER A 49 -7.30 -3.54 -3.79
N PHE A 50 -6.27 -2.89 -3.25
CA PHE A 50 -5.23 -2.24 -4.03
C PHE A 50 -3.85 -2.79 -3.71
N TYR A 51 -2.92 -2.64 -4.66
CA TYR A 51 -1.54 -3.04 -4.47
C TYR A 51 -0.73 -1.89 -3.91
N ALA A 52 0.13 -2.18 -2.95
CA ALA A 52 1.00 -1.19 -2.34
C ALA A 52 2.39 -1.78 -2.07
N VAL A 53 3.42 -0.95 -2.12
CA VAL A 53 4.81 -1.34 -1.83
C VAL A 53 5.33 -0.62 -0.60
N GLU A 54 6.16 -1.30 0.18
CA GLU A 54 6.84 -0.69 1.33
C GLU A 54 7.89 0.30 0.83
N GLU A 55 7.71 1.56 1.20
CA GLU A 55 8.71 2.60 0.95
C GLU A 55 9.84 2.38 1.95
N GLU A 56 11.06 2.08 1.49
CA GLU A 56 12.27 1.97 2.33
C GLU A 56 12.74 3.37 2.77
N ASN A 57 11.87 4.13 3.41
CA ASN A 57 12.24 5.42 3.97
C ASN A 57 12.82 5.22 5.37
N GLY A 58 14.16 5.24 5.42
CA GLY A 58 14.99 5.71 6.52
C GLY A 58 14.69 5.16 7.91
N ILE A 59 15.70 4.54 8.51
CA ILE A 59 15.85 3.98 9.87
C ILE A 59 15.17 4.77 11.04
N LEU A 60 14.73 6.02 10.84
CA LEU A 60 14.09 6.85 11.86
C LEU A 60 12.58 6.60 12.11
N PHE A 61 11.83 6.04 11.15
CA PHE A 61 10.40 5.75 11.37
C PHE A 61 10.16 4.24 11.47
N LYS A 62 9.96 3.73 12.69
CA LYS A 62 9.53 2.34 12.97
C LYS A 62 8.17 1.94 12.36
N LYS A 63 7.54 2.81 11.56
CA LYS A 63 6.25 2.56 10.92
C LYS A 63 6.49 2.28 9.44
N SER A 64 6.18 1.06 9.00
CA SER A 64 6.09 0.73 7.59
C SER A 64 5.02 1.60 6.93
N ILE A 65 5.45 2.51 6.06
CA ILE A 65 4.57 3.30 5.19
C ILE A 65 4.56 2.61 3.83
N LEU A 66 3.38 2.38 3.30
CA LEU A 66 3.20 1.85 1.96
C LEU A 66 2.77 2.96 1.00
N GLU A 67 3.11 2.80 -0.27
CA GLU A 67 2.63 3.63 -1.35
C GLU A 67 1.82 2.79 -2.33
N VAL A 68 0.68 3.29 -2.78
CA VAL A 68 -0.14 2.59 -3.76
C VAL A 68 0.56 2.58 -5.10
N VAL A 69 0.61 1.40 -5.71
CA VAL A 69 1.21 1.21 -7.03
C VAL A 69 0.12 0.96 -8.05
N ASN A 70 0.24 1.63 -9.20
CA ASN A 70 -0.61 1.35 -10.35
C ASN A 70 -0.40 -0.10 -10.83
N TYR A 71 -1.46 -0.73 -11.31
CA TYR A 71 -1.42 -2.08 -11.87
C TYR A 71 -0.35 -2.26 -12.97
N ASN A 72 -0.08 -1.23 -13.78
CA ASN A 72 0.98 -1.29 -14.79
C ASN A 72 2.38 -1.47 -14.17
N GLU A 73 2.65 -0.88 -13.01
CA GLU A 73 3.91 -1.07 -12.28
C GLU A 73 3.97 -2.47 -11.67
N VAL A 74 2.84 -2.97 -11.15
CA VAL A 74 2.73 -4.36 -10.66
C VAL A 74 3.07 -5.36 -11.77
N LEU A 75 2.59 -5.14 -12.99
CA LEU A 75 2.89 -6.01 -14.15
C LEU A 75 4.38 -6.01 -14.51
N LYS A 76 5.09 -4.89 -14.33
CA LYS A 76 6.53 -4.82 -14.54
C LYS A 76 7.30 -5.60 -13.48
N MET A 77 6.82 -5.61 -12.23
CA MET A 77 7.43 -6.37 -11.13
C MET A 77 7.22 -7.88 -11.25
N ALA A 78 6.21 -8.31 -12.01
CA ALA A 78 5.90 -9.73 -12.22
C ALA A 78 6.69 -10.39 -13.36
N LYS A 79 7.39 -9.59 -14.20
CA LYS A 79 8.26 -10.07 -15.29
C LYS A 79 9.70 -10.22 -14.83
#